data_AF-A0AAD5AKI0-F1
#
_entry.id   AF-A0AAD5AKI0-F1
#
_cell.length_a   1.000
_cell.length_b   1.000
_cell.length_c   1.000
_cell.angle_alpha   90.00
_cell.angle_beta   90.00
_cell.angle_gamma   90.00
#
_symmetry.space_group_name_H-M   'P 1'
#
loop_
_entity.id
_entity.type
_entity.pdbx_description
1 polymer ?
#
loop_
_entity_poly.entity_id
_entity_poly.type
_entity_poly.pdbx_seq_one_letter_code
_entity_poly.pdbx_strand_id
1 'polypeptide(L)'
;NSHRPGILFTTINSVINPVSVVLNDVSENKGNAFRQHFLDKVLSVRQTITQVPAVAMSTCAAQYVLDAVILVDLRKAVHELKPTTCPLDAVPARILKEAVDIIGPILVSLINSCFSVGTVPAAFKHAIVRTLLKKPNLDPSILSNYHPISNLSFLSKLMEML
;
A
#
# COMPACT_ATOMS: atom_id res chain seq x y z
N ASN A 1 31.41 -11.86 3.85
CA ASN A 1 30.63 -11.19 4.91
C ASN A 1 31.45 -10.14 5.70
N SER A 2 32.45 -9.50 5.08
CA SER A 2 33.41 -8.60 5.79
C SER A 2 32.96 -7.13 5.89
N HIS A 3 31.96 -6.72 5.11
CA HIS A 3 31.63 -5.29 4.93
C HIS A 3 30.48 -4.79 5.80
N ARG A 4 29.78 -5.66 6.55
CA ARG A 4 28.63 -5.28 7.41
C ARG A 4 28.50 -6.15 8.67
N PRO A 5 29.39 -5.97 9.67
CA PRO A 5 29.36 -6.74 10.91
C PRO A 5 28.04 -6.56 11.70
N GLY A 6 27.36 -5.42 11.55
CA GLY A 6 26.06 -5.18 12.18
C GLY A 6 24.94 -6.11 11.71
N ILE A 7 24.98 -6.61 10.47
CA ILE A 7 23.98 -7.58 9.99
C ILE A 7 24.21 -8.92 10.68
N LEU A 8 25.47 -9.36 10.81
CA LEU A 8 25.81 -10.59 11.51
C LEU A 8 25.38 -10.53 12.98
N PHE A 9 25.70 -9.44 13.67
CA PHE A 9 25.29 -9.24 15.07
C PHE A 9 23.77 -9.21 15.22
N THR A 10 23.04 -8.53 14.32
CA THR A 10 21.58 -8.52 14.34
C THR A 10 20.99 -9.92 14.14
N THR A 11 21.52 -10.68 13.17
CA THR A 11 21.06 -12.04 12.88
C THR A 11 21.35 -12.99 14.04
N ILE A 12 22.58 -12.97 14.59
CA ILE A 12 22.93 -13.80 15.74
C ILE A 12 22.06 -13.43 16.93
N ASN A 13 21.91 -12.13 17.22
CA ASN A 13 21.07 -11.64 18.30
C ASN A 13 19.61 -12.07 18.14
N SER A 14 19.05 -12.10 16.93
CA SER A 14 17.68 -12.59 16.69
C SER A 14 17.50 -14.10 16.93
N VAL A 15 18.56 -14.88 16.81
CA VAL A 15 18.54 -16.34 17.03
C VAL A 15 18.74 -16.67 18.50
N ILE A 16 19.68 -15.99 19.18
CA ILE A 16 20.02 -16.27 20.58
C ILE A 16 19.08 -15.58 21.57
N ASN A 17 18.55 -14.42 21.19
CA ASN A 17 17.51 -13.70 21.92
C ASN A 17 16.28 -13.68 21.03
N PRO A 18 15.58 -14.82 20.85
CA PRO A 18 14.31 -14.80 20.19
C PRO A 18 13.44 -13.84 20.99
N VAL A 19 13.15 -12.67 20.40
CA VAL A 19 12.05 -11.84 20.88
C VAL A 19 10.89 -12.80 20.93
N SER A 20 10.33 -13.03 22.12
CA SER A 20 9.06 -13.73 22.23
C SER A 20 8.15 -13.00 21.28
N VAL A 21 7.92 -13.60 20.11
CA VAL A 21 6.85 -13.18 19.24
C VAL A 21 5.66 -13.55 20.10
N VAL A 22 5.23 -12.59 20.91
CA VAL A 22 3.84 -12.51 21.31
C VAL A 22 3.17 -12.48 19.95
N LEU A 23 2.81 -13.67 19.46
CA LEU A 23 1.71 -13.83 18.54
C LEU A 23 0.61 -13.13 19.29
N ASN A 24 0.45 -11.83 18.99
CA ASN A 24 -0.63 -11.04 19.52
C ASN A 24 -1.83 -11.85 19.11
N ASP A 25 -2.39 -12.55 20.09
CA ASP A 25 -3.50 -13.46 19.93
C ASP A 25 -4.47 -12.77 18.99
N VAL A 26 -4.53 -13.24 17.74
CA VAL A 26 -5.36 -12.66 16.69
C VAL A 26 -6.77 -13.16 16.98
N SER A 27 -7.25 -12.83 18.16
CA SER A 27 -8.66 -12.84 18.45
C SER A 27 -9.25 -11.85 17.46
N GLU A 28 -10.15 -12.35 16.62
CA GLU A 28 -10.95 -11.59 15.66
C GLU A 28 -11.51 -10.28 16.30
N ASN A 29 -11.76 -10.34 17.61
CA ASN A 29 -12.21 -9.22 18.44
C ASN A 29 -11.23 -8.03 18.47
N LYS A 30 -9.91 -8.25 18.51
CA LYS A 30 -8.92 -7.15 18.51
C LYS A 30 -8.80 -6.50 17.14
N GLY A 31 -8.82 -7.30 16.06
CA GLY A 31 -8.82 -6.79 14.69
C GLY A 31 -10.07 -5.96 14.38
N ASN A 32 -11.23 -6.44 14.83
CA ASN A 32 -12.50 -5.73 14.70
C ASN A 32 -12.53 -4.44 15.54
N ALA A 33 -12.03 -4.46 16.77
CA ALA A 33 -11.90 -3.26 17.60
C ALA A 33 -10.98 -2.21 16.94
N PHE A 34 -9.87 -2.65 16.34
CA PHE A 34 -9.00 -1.78 15.57
C PHE A 34 -9.73 -1.16 14.38
N ARG A 35 -10.38 -2.00 13.55
CA ARG A 35 -11.16 -1.54 12.40
C ARG A 35 -12.19 -0.49 12.81
N GLN A 36 -12.94 -0.77 13.87
CA GLN A 36 -13.99 0.11 14.36
C GLN A 36 -13.41 1.46 14.83
N HIS A 37 -12.36 1.43 15.65
CA HIS A 37 -11.70 2.65 16.13
C HIS A 37 -11.29 3.60 14.98
N PHE A 38 -10.75 3.08 13.87
CA PHE A 38 -10.38 3.92 12.73
C PHE A 38 -11.57 4.36 11.88
N LEU A 39 -12.62 3.55 11.76
CA LEU A 39 -13.87 3.97 11.12
C LEU A 39 -14.53 5.12 11.88
N ASP A 40 -14.64 4.99 13.20
CA ASP A 40 -15.22 6.02 14.07
C ASP A 40 -14.43 7.33 13.97
N LYS A 41 -13.10 7.24 13.93
CA LYS A 41 -12.24 8.41 13.73
C LYS A 41 -12.49 9.10 12.38
N VAL A 42 -12.66 8.35 11.29
CA VAL A 42 -12.97 8.91 9.97
C VAL A 42 -14.35 9.58 9.98
N LEU A 43 -15.36 8.95 10.59
CA LEU A 43 -16.70 9.50 10.72
C LEU A 43 -16.71 10.81 11.52
N SER A 44 -16.00 10.82 12.65
CA SER A 44 -15.83 12.02 13.49
C SER A 44 -15.21 13.18 12.71
N VAL A 45 -14.12 12.93 11.97
CA VAL A 45 -13.48 13.97 11.13
C VAL A 45 -14.43 14.49 10.06
N ARG A 46 -15.18 13.62 9.39
CA ARG A 46 -16.15 14.02 8.37
C ARG A 46 -17.25 14.92 8.94
N GLN A 47 -17.80 14.58 10.10
CA GLN A 47 -18.81 15.40 10.78
C GLN A 47 -18.30 16.80 11.12
N THR A 48 -17.03 16.93 11.51
CA THR A 48 -16.40 18.24 11.75
C THR A 48 -16.25 19.05 10.46
N ILE A 49 -15.89 18.41 9.34
CA ILE A 49 -15.70 19.08 8.04
C ILE A 49 -17.03 19.56 7.43
N THR A 50 -18.13 18.84 7.61
CA THR A 50 -19.45 19.20 7.04
C THR A 50 -20.05 20.49 7.64
N GLN A 51 -19.48 21.02 8.73
CA GLN A 51 -19.90 22.31 9.29
C GLN A 51 -19.40 23.53 8.49
N VAL A 52 -18.52 23.32 7.49
CA VAL A 52 -18.10 24.39 6.58
C VAL A 52 -19.20 24.60 5.52
N PRO A 53 -19.66 25.84 5.26
CA PRO A 53 -20.70 26.10 4.27
C PRO A 53 -20.31 25.53 2.91
N ALA A 54 -21.25 24.84 2.27
CA ALA A 54 -21.06 24.22 0.96
C ALA A 54 -20.69 25.29 -0.07
N VAL A 55 -19.40 25.47 -0.32
CA VAL A 55 -18.93 26.20 -1.48
C VAL A 55 -19.41 25.40 -2.69
N ALA A 56 -20.22 26.01 -3.54
CA ALA A 56 -20.59 25.45 -4.83
C ALA A 56 -19.28 25.17 -5.59
N MET A 57 -18.86 23.92 -5.59
CA MET A 57 -17.73 23.46 -6.38
C MET A 57 -18.18 23.60 -7.82
N SER A 58 -17.70 24.65 -8.49
CA SER A 58 -17.82 24.76 -9.95
C SER A 58 -17.12 23.52 -10.50
N THR A 59 -17.90 22.55 -10.96
CA THR A 59 -17.36 21.37 -11.62
C THR A 59 -16.78 21.86 -12.93
N CYS A 60 -15.49 22.20 -12.93
CA CYS A 60 -14.75 22.25 -14.17
C CYS A 60 -14.86 20.83 -14.76
N ALA A 61 -15.64 20.70 -15.82
CA ALA A 61 -15.68 19.50 -16.65
C ALA A 61 -14.36 19.39 -17.43
N ALA A 62 -13.24 19.38 -16.70
CA ALA A 62 -11.96 19.01 -17.26
C ALA A 62 -12.06 17.51 -17.54
N GLN A 63 -12.22 17.15 -18.82
CA GLN A 63 -11.85 15.81 -19.26
C GLN A 63 -10.34 15.69 -19.02
N TYR A 64 -9.97 15.09 -17.90
CA TYR A 64 -8.61 14.64 -17.66
C TYR A 64 -8.35 13.49 -18.63
N VAL A 65 -7.79 13.81 -19.79
CA VAL A 65 -7.27 12.80 -20.71
C VAL A 65 -5.94 12.36 -20.13
N LEU A 66 -5.88 11.09 -19.70
CA LEU A 66 -4.61 10.48 -19.32
C LEU A 66 -3.82 10.18 -20.59
N ASP A 67 -2.55 10.54 -20.59
CA ASP A 67 -1.66 10.20 -21.69
C ASP A 67 -1.55 8.68 -21.82
N ALA A 68 -1.46 8.22 -23.06
CA ALA A 68 -1.29 6.80 -23.32
C ALA A 68 0.07 6.35 -22.78
N VAL A 69 0.07 5.32 -21.94
CA VAL A 69 1.28 4.70 -21.44
C VAL A 69 1.96 3.95 -22.57
N ILE A 70 3.25 4.22 -22.79
CA ILE A 70 4.10 3.44 -23.71
C ILE A 70 5.02 2.50 -22.94
N LEU A 71 5.56 1.49 -23.62
CA LEU A 71 6.39 0.45 -22.99
C LEU A 71 7.64 1.02 -22.31
N VAL A 72 8.21 2.10 -22.85
CA VAL A 72 9.38 2.78 -22.27
C VAL A 72 9.06 3.38 -20.90
N ASP A 73 7.93 4.08 -20.80
CA ASP A 73 7.48 4.71 -19.55
C ASP A 73 7.05 3.66 -18.53
N LEU A 74 6.36 2.61 -18.97
CA LEU A 74 6.04 1.47 -18.13
C LEU A 74 7.30 0.84 -17.53
N ARG A 75 8.32 0.56 -18.37
CA ARG A 75 9.58 -0.06 -17.92
C ARG A 75 10.27 0.83 -16.89
N LYS A 76 10.31 2.14 -17.13
CA LYS A 76 10.86 3.11 -16.19
C LYS A 76 10.13 3.07 -14.84
N ALA A 77 8.79 3.17 -14.86
CA ALA A 77 7.97 3.13 -13.66
C ALA A 77 8.15 1.82 -12.86
N VAL A 78 8.17 0.68 -13.54
CA VAL A 78 8.42 -0.63 -12.93
C VAL A 78 9.78 -0.68 -12.22
N HIS A 79 10.84 -0.11 -12.82
CA HIS A 79 12.17 -0.09 -12.21
C HIS A 79 12.31 0.92 -11.07
N GLU A 80 11.63 2.05 -11.13
CA GLU A 80 11.62 3.06 -10.05
C GLU A 80 10.86 2.58 -8.80
N LEU A 81 9.81 1.77 -8.97
CA LEU A 81 9.07 1.21 -7.85
C LEU A 81 9.94 0.29 -6.97
N LYS A 82 9.82 0.46 -5.66
CA LYS A 82 10.41 -0.49 -4.71
C LYS A 82 9.77 -1.87 -4.90
N PRO A 83 10.55 -2.97 -4.85
CA PRO A 83 10.03 -4.34 -5.01
C PRO A 83 9.32 -4.82 -3.73
N THR A 84 8.31 -4.06 -3.28
CA THR A 84 7.49 -4.42 -2.12
C THR A 84 6.46 -5.45 -2.52
N THR A 85 6.29 -6.50 -1.72
CA THR A 85 5.27 -7.52 -1.94
C THR A 85 4.07 -7.32 -1.03
N CYS A 86 2.90 -7.56 -1.60
CA CYS A 86 1.62 -7.66 -0.93
C CYS A 86 1.19 -9.13 -0.90
N PRO A 87 0.53 -9.61 0.18
CA PRO A 87 -0.08 -10.94 0.17
C PRO A 87 -1.14 -11.16 -0.92
N LEU A 88 -1.65 -10.08 -1.53
CA LEU A 88 -2.58 -10.14 -2.67
C LEU A 88 -1.86 -10.26 -4.03
N ASP A 89 -0.53 -10.15 -4.07
CA ASP A 89 0.21 -10.30 -5.32
C ASP A 89 0.20 -11.77 -5.75
N ALA A 90 -0.19 -12.03 -7.00
CA ALA A 90 -0.12 -13.39 -7.57
C ALA A 90 1.32 -13.90 -7.69
N VAL A 91 2.28 -12.97 -7.85
CA VAL A 91 3.71 -13.25 -7.96
C VAL A 91 4.50 -12.16 -7.25
N PRO A 92 5.66 -12.47 -6.64
CA PRO A 92 6.51 -11.46 -6.02
C PRO A 92 6.89 -10.32 -7.00
N ALA A 93 6.83 -9.08 -6.52
CA ALA A 93 7.19 -7.88 -7.28
C ALA A 93 8.56 -7.97 -7.97
N ARG A 94 9.54 -8.62 -7.34
CA ARG A 94 10.86 -8.85 -7.94
C ARG A 94 10.77 -9.62 -9.26
N ILE A 95 9.96 -10.68 -9.31
CA ILE A 95 9.79 -11.50 -10.53
C ILE A 95 9.10 -10.67 -11.61
N LEU A 96 8.08 -9.87 -11.25
CA LEU A 96 7.42 -8.96 -12.20
C LEU A 96 8.40 -7.96 -12.81
N LYS A 97 9.30 -7.40 -12.00
CA LYS A 97 10.34 -6.48 -12.48
C LYS A 97 11.33 -7.15 -13.42
N GLU A 98 11.75 -8.38 -13.12
CA GLU A 98 12.66 -9.16 -13.98
C GLU A 98 11.98 -9.59 -15.29
N ALA A 99 10.66 -9.85 -15.26
CA ALA A 99 9.88 -10.27 -16.42
C ALA A 99 9.28 -9.10 -17.22
N VAL A 100 9.56 -7.83 -16.88
CA VAL A 100 8.89 -6.65 -17.46
C VAL A 100 8.99 -6.58 -18.97
N ASP A 101 10.08 -7.10 -19.54
CA ASP A 101 10.29 -7.11 -21.00
C ASP A 101 9.38 -8.09 -21.73
N ILE A 102 8.94 -9.12 -21.02
CA ILE A 102 8.04 -10.16 -21.53
C ILE A 102 6.58 -9.74 -21.32
N ILE A 103 6.25 -9.29 -20.10
CA ILE A 103 4.86 -8.98 -19.71
C ILE A 103 4.45 -7.53 -20.00
N GLY A 104 5.41 -6.65 -20.27
CA GLY A 104 5.20 -5.21 -20.45
C GLY A 104 4.15 -4.86 -21.49
N PRO A 105 4.15 -5.46 -22.70
CA PRO A 105 3.12 -5.18 -23.70
C PRO A 105 1.69 -5.48 -23.19
N ILE A 106 1.53 -6.54 -22.41
CA ILE A 106 0.23 -6.92 -21.81
C ILE A 106 -0.17 -5.89 -20.75
N LEU A 107 0.77 -5.47 -19.90
CA LEU A 107 0.53 -4.45 -18.88
C LEU A 107 0.17 -3.09 -19.49
N VAL A 108 0.86 -2.66 -20.56
CA VAL A 108 0.53 -1.43 -21.30
C VAL A 108 -0.91 -1.48 -21.83
N SER A 109 -1.29 -2.57 -22.49
CA SER A 109 -2.64 -2.74 -23.03
C SER A 109 -3.69 -2.70 -21.93
N LEU A 110 -3.45 -3.39 -20.81
CA LEU A 110 -4.34 -3.40 -19.65
C LEU A 110 -4.52 -1.99 -19.07
N ILE A 111 -3.43 -1.27 -18.82
CA ILE A 111 -3.45 0.04 -18.17
C ILE A 111 -4.11 1.08 -19.08
N ASN A 112 -3.76 1.11 -20.37
CA ASN A 112 -4.40 2.03 -21.31
C ASN A 112 -5.89 1.75 -21.49
N SER A 113 -6.31 0.48 -21.41
CA SER A 113 -7.74 0.14 -21.39
C SER A 113 -8.43 0.70 -20.14
N CYS A 114 -7.79 0.60 -18.97
CA CYS A 114 -8.30 1.19 -17.74
C CYS A 114 -8.40 2.72 -17.83
N PHE A 115 -7.41 3.38 -18.43
CA PHE A 115 -7.38 4.83 -18.61
C PHE A 115 -8.45 5.30 -19.61
N SER A 116 -8.62 4.57 -20.72
CA SER A 116 -9.65 4.87 -21.72
C SER A 116 -11.07 4.75 -21.16
N VAL A 117 -11.33 3.76 -20.31
CA VAL A 117 -12.64 3.57 -19.64
C VAL A 117 -12.76 4.44 -18.38
N GLY A 118 -11.67 5.04 -17.90
CA GLY A 118 -11.64 5.80 -16.65
C GLY A 118 -11.91 4.95 -15.41
N THR A 119 -11.57 3.65 -15.44
CA THR A 119 -11.87 2.71 -14.36
C THR A 119 -10.66 1.90 -13.94
N VAL A 120 -10.31 1.96 -12.66
CA VAL A 120 -9.32 1.06 -12.04
C VAL A 120 -10.02 -0.25 -11.59
N PRO A 121 -9.49 -1.44 -11.93
CA PRO A 121 -10.01 -2.73 -11.49
C PRO A 121 -10.13 -2.85 -9.97
N ALA A 122 -11.16 -3.57 -9.48
CA ALA A 122 -11.38 -3.78 -8.04
C ALA A 122 -10.17 -4.42 -7.34
N ALA A 123 -9.52 -5.38 -8.02
CA ALA A 123 -8.29 -6.01 -7.52
C ALA A 123 -7.16 -5.01 -7.25
N PHE A 124 -7.09 -3.93 -8.04
CA PHE A 124 -6.06 -2.90 -7.88
C PHE A 124 -6.46 -1.80 -6.89
N LYS A 125 -7.75 -1.68 -6.56
CA LYS A 125 -8.26 -0.79 -5.50
C LYS A 125 -8.15 -1.41 -4.10
N HIS A 126 -7.98 -2.72 -4.01
CA HIS A 126 -7.98 -3.43 -2.74
C HIS A 126 -6.59 -3.39 -2.07
N ALA A 127 -6.56 -3.14 -0.77
CA ALA A 127 -5.35 -3.08 0.04
C ALA A 127 -5.53 -3.88 1.32
N ILE A 128 -4.45 -4.51 1.78
CA ILE A 128 -4.40 -5.08 3.13
C ILE A 128 -3.93 -3.99 4.09
N VAL A 129 -4.75 -3.63 5.07
CA VAL A 129 -4.37 -2.66 6.10
C VAL A 129 -3.46 -3.34 7.11
N ARG A 130 -2.22 -2.85 7.21
CA ARG A 130 -1.26 -3.25 8.24
C ARG A 130 -1.12 -2.15 9.27
N THR A 131 -1.05 -2.54 10.54
CA THR A 131 -1.02 -1.61 11.66
C THR A 131 0.39 -1.54 12.23
N LEU A 132 0.96 -0.35 12.33
CA LEU A 132 2.27 -0.13 12.93
C LEU A 132 2.14 0.87 14.07
N LEU A 133 2.87 0.66 15.17
CA LEU A 133 2.97 1.66 16.23
C LEU A 133 3.60 2.96 15.70
N LYS A 134 3.09 4.11 16.14
CA LYS A 134 3.63 5.42 15.72
C LYS A 134 5.09 5.60 16.13
N LYS A 135 5.45 5.05 17.30
CA LYS A 135 6.81 5.04 17.85
C LYS A 135 7.02 3.72 18.59
N PRO A 136 8.25 3.18 18.64
CA PRO A 136 8.53 1.88 19.23
C PRO A 136 8.26 1.79 20.74
N ASN A 137 8.26 2.92 21.43
CA ASN A 137 8.09 3.02 22.89
C ASN A 137 6.66 3.36 23.34
N LEU A 138 5.68 3.33 22.43
CA LEU A 138 4.28 3.56 22.78
C LEU A 138 3.60 2.28 23.24
N ASP A 139 2.60 2.42 24.09
CA ASP A 139 1.79 1.30 24.58
C ASP A 139 0.97 0.66 23.43
N PRO A 140 1.19 -0.64 23.13
CA PRO A 140 0.42 -1.41 22.14
C PRO A 140 -1.05 -1.65 22.51
N SER A 141 -1.45 -1.45 23.77
CA SER A 141 -2.85 -1.60 24.19
C SER A 141 -3.75 -0.44 23.73
N ILE A 142 -3.15 0.71 23.42
CA ILE A 142 -3.86 1.93 23.05
C ILE A 142 -3.97 2.03 21.52
N LEU A 143 -5.18 1.89 20.98
CA LEU A 143 -5.43 1.87 19.53
C LEU A 143 -5.03 3.18 18.82
N SER A 144 -5.09 4.32 19.52
CA SER A 144 -4.67 5.62 18.98
C SER A 144 -3.14 5.74 18.77
N ASN A 145 -2.34 4.81 19.32
CA ASN A 145 -0.89 4.72 19.14
C ASN A 145 -0.49 3.98 17.85
N TYR A 146 -1.43 3.64 16.97
CA TYR A 146 -1.13 3.02 15.69
C TYR A 146 -1.34 3.96 14.49
N HIS A 147 -0.60 3.67 13.42
CA HIS A 147 -0.86 4.14 12.07
C HIS A 147 -1.34 2.97 11.20
N PRO A 148 -2.47 3.11 10.49
CA PRO A 148 -2.85 2.18 9.45
C PRO A 148 -2.01 2.47 8.19
N ILE A 149 -1.45 1.41 7.60
CA ILE A 149 -0.66 1.46 6.37
C ILE A 149 -1.35 0.58 5.35
N SER A 150 -1.74 1.16 4.22
CA SER A 150 -2.30 0.41 3.10
C SER A 150 -1.20 -0.36 2.38
N ASN A 151 -1.20 -1.70 2.52
CA ASN A 151 -0.33 -2.56 1.73
C ASN A 151 -1.03 -2.90 0.40
N LEU A 152 -0.73 -2.09 -0.62
CA LEU A 152 -1.23 -2.26 -1.98
C LEU A 152 -0.39 -3.27 -2.77
N SER A 153 -1.05 -3.95 -3.73
CA SER A 153 -0.39 -4.83 -4.70
C SER A 153 0.66 -4.05 -5.53
N PHE A 154 1.62 -4.76 -6.10
CA PHE A 154 2.62 -4.11 -6.97
C PHE A 154 1.97 -3.40 -8.17
N LEU A 155 0.99 -4.05 -8.80
CA LEU A 155 0.26 -3.48 -9.95
C LEU A 155 -0.60 -2.27 -9.56
N SER A 156 -1.19 -2.26 -8.36
CA SER A 156 -1.87 -1.07 -7.83
C SER A 156 -0.93 0.13 -7.76
N LYS A 157 0.26 -0.07 -7.16
CA LYS A 157 1.27 0.99 -7.01
C LYS A 157 1.81 1.46 -8.36
N LEU A 158 1.91 0.55 -9.34
CA LEU A 158 2.29 0.88 -10.71
C LEU A 158 1.27 1.79 -11.39
N MET A 159 -0.02 1.50 -11.25
CA MET A 159 -1.07 2.37 -11.78
C MET A 159 -1.17 3.72 -11.06
N GLU A 160 -0.79 3.81 -9.79
CA GLU A 160 -0.73 5.11 -9.08
C GLU A 160 0.45 5.98 -9.49
N MET A 161 1.52 5.37 -10.03
CA MET A 161 2.73 6.07 -10.47
C MET A 161 2.61 6.59 -11.91
N LEU A 162 1.87 5.88 -12.76
CA LEU A 162 1.62 6.22 -14.16
C LEU A 162 0.49 7.26 -14.27
#